data_AF-A0A163D926-F1
#
_entry.id   AF-A0A163D926-F1
#
_cell.length_a   1.000
_cell.length_b   1.000
_cell.length_c   1.000
_cell.angle_alpha   90.00
_cell.angle_beta   90.00
_cell.angle_gamma   90.00
#
_symmetry.space_group_name_H-M   'P 1'
#
loop_
_entity.id
_entity.type
_entity.pdbx_description
1 polymer ?
#
loop_
_entity_poly.entity_id
_entity_poly.type
_entity_poly.pdbx_seq_one_letter_code
_entity_poly.pdbx_strand_id
1 'polypeptide(L)'
;MKALPWWGKPLLVAALAGAALYGADQFGYRRAANLYAGKLATAEAGHARQLLRLAEQRLTEQAAAEAAYRRLNEQAHQVGWALLQTRRQLEVTQRQLKQRIPDATRTDGPRFTGLGPDSLRLYRQFLGYPASGEADLPAADAGHAGEAAAAAGTEAGLSPADLLEHAADYGQWCQQLDAQLSAYLRLHAATEPEVRP
;
A
#
# COMPACT_ATOMS: atom_id res chain seq x y z
N MET A 1 -78.14 -50.83 -47.44
CA MET A 1 -76.83 -51.13 -46.83
C MET A 1 -76.24 -52.33 -47.55
N LYS A 2 -75.31 -52.12 -48.50
CA LYS A 2 -74.70 -53.24 -49.28
C LYS A 2 -73.69 -53.96 -48.39
N ALA A 3 -73.96 -55.23 -48.08
CA ALA A 3 -73.07 -56.07 -47.29
C ALA A 3 -71.74 -56.28 -48.03
N LEU A 4 -70.63 -56.01 -47.35
CA LEU A 4 -69.30 -56.13 -47.89
C LEU A 4 -69.01 -57.59 -48.29
N PRO A 5 -68.43 -57.86 -49.48
CA PRO A 5 -68.12 -59.21 -49.92
C PRO A 5 -67.22 -59.94 -48.92
N TRP A 6 -67.39 -61.26 -48.80
CA TRP A 6 -66.71 -62.11 -47.80
C TRP A 6 -65.16 -62.03 -47.87
N TRP A 7 -64.60 -61.71 -49.04
CA TRP A 7 -63.17 -61.49 -49.27
C TRP A 7 -62.68 -60.06 -48.97
N GLY A 8 -63.57 -59.07 -48.82
CA GLY A 8 -63.20 -57.68 -48.53
C GLY A 8 -62.91 -57.40 -47.05
N LYS A 9 -63.49 -58.19 -46.14
CA LYS A 9 -63.28 -58.08 -44.69
C LYS A 9 -61.82 -58.31 -44.25
N PRO A 10 -61.09 -59.36 -44.71
CA PRO A 10 -59.69 -59.56 -44.31
C PRO A 10 -58.74 -58.47 -44.82
N LEU A 11 -59.00 -57.90 -45.99
CA LEU A 11 -58.20 -56.79 -46.54
C LEU A 11 -58.33 -55.51 -45.69
N LEU A 12 -59.53 -55.20 -45.20
CA LEU A 12 -59.74 -54.08 -44.29
C LEU A 12 -59.04 -54.29 -42.94
N VAL A 13 -59.10 -55.50 -42.39
CA VAL A 13 -58.41 -55.81 -41.12
C VAL A 13 -56.89 -55.70 -41.28
N ALA A 14 -56.33 -56.20 -42.38
CA ALA A 14 -54.90 -56.07 -42.67
C ALA A 14 -54.47 -54.60 -42.87
N ALA A 15 -55.28 -53.79 -43.57
CA ALA A 15 -55.00 -52.37 -43.75
C ALA A 15 -55.06 -51.59 -42.41
N LEU A 16 -56.04 -51.89 -41.55
CA LEU A 16 -56.14 -51.30 -40.22
C LEU A 16 -54.98 -51.73 -39.32
N ALA A 17 -54.58 -53.00 -39.37
CA ALA A 17 -53.42 -53.49 -38.62
C ALA A 17 -52.11 -52.83 -39.10
N GLY A 18 -51.92 -52.68 -40.42
CA GLY A 18 -50.77 -51.97 -41.00
C GLY A 18 -50.74 -50.48 -40.61
N ALA A 19 -51.88 -49.81 -40.66
CA ALA A 19 -52.00 -48.41 -40.23
C ALA A 19 -51.76 -48.24 -38.72
N ALA A 20 -52.22 -49.20 -37.90
CA ALA A 20 -51.99 -49.20 -36.46
C ALA A 20 -50.51 -49.41 -36.12
N LEU A 21 -49.83 -50.34 -36.80
CA LEU A 21 -48.40 -50.58 -36.63
C LEU A 21 -47.57 -49.36 -37.07
N TYR A 22 -47.90 -48.75 -38.21
CA TYR A 22 -47.23 -47.54 -38.69
C TYR A 22 -47.46 -46.33 -37.75
N GLY A 23 -48.69 -46.16 -37.26
CA GLY A 23 -49.01 -45.10 -36.30
C GLY A 23 -48.30 -45.27 -34.96
N ALA A 24 -48.15 -46.50 -34.48
CA ALA A 24 -47.42 -46.82 -33.25
C ALA A 24 -45.92 -46.51 -33.39
N ASP A 25 -45.32 -46.87 -34.53
CA ASP A 25 -43.92 -46.60 -34.84
C ASP A 25 -43.64 -45.09 -34.91
N GLN A 26 -44.46 -44.33 -35.66
CA GLN A 26 -44.38 -42.88 -35.77
C GLN A 26 -44.57 -42.17 -34.42
N PHE A 27 -45.49 -42.65 -33.58
CA PHE A 27 -45.69 -42.10 -32.24
C PHE A 27 -44.48 -42.35 -31.33
N GLY A 28 -43.89 -43.55 -31.41
CA GLY A 28 -42.66 -43.92 -30.71
C GLY A 28 -41.49 -43.01 -31.08
N TYR A 29 -41.24 -42.83 -32.38
CA TYR A 29 -40.17 -41.96 -32.89
C TYR A 29 -40.35 -40.50 -32.47
N ARG A 30 -41.57 -39.96 -32.60
CA ARG A 30 -41.84 -38.56 -32.20
C ARG A 30 -41.66 -38.36 -30.70
N ARG A 31 -42.07 -39.33 -29.88
CA ARG A 31 -41.88 -39.27 -28.42
C ARG A 31 -40.39 -39.36 -28.06
N ALA A 32 -39.65 -40.25 -28.69
CA ALA A 32 -38.21 -40.36 -28.51
C ALA A 32 -37.50 -39.06 -28.90
N ALA A 33 -37.78 -38.52 -30.09
CA ALA A 33 -37.20 -37.27 -30.58
C ALA A 33 -37.46 -36.09 -29.63
N ASN A 34 -38.69 -35.94 -29.13
CA ASN A 34 -39.03 -34.88 -28.17
C ASN A 34 -38.31 -35.05 -26.83
N LEU A 35 -38.17 -36.29 -26.33
CA LEU A 35 -37.44 -36.57 -25.09
C LEU A 35 -35.95 -36.28 -25.24
N TYR A 36 -35.33 -36.64 -26.37
CA TYR A 36 -33.93 -36.33 -26.64
C TYR A 36 -33.70 -34.83 -26.83
N ALA A 37 -34.56 -34.15 -27.59
CA ALA A 37 -34.50 -32.69 -27.74
C ALA A 37 -34.63 -31.97 -26.39
N GLY A 38 -35.56 -32.42 -25.53
CA GLY A 38 -35.72 -31.91 -24.17
C GLY A 38 -34.49 -32.14 -23.31
N LYS A 39 -33.91 -33.36 -23.32
CA LYS A 39 -32.68 -33.66 -22.57
C LYS A 39 -31.49 -32.81 -23.03
N LEU A 40 -31.31 -32.66 -24.35
CA LEU A 40 -30.24 -31.84 -24.91
C LEU A 40 -30.40 -30.37 -24.51
N ALA A 41 -31.61 -29.81 -24.64
CA ALA A 41 -31.89 -28.44 -24.21
C ALA A 41 -31.63 -28.23 -22.71
N THR A 42 -31.99 -29.20 -21.85
CA THR A 42 -31.68 -29.11 -20.42
C THR A 42 -30.19 -29.21 -20.11
N ALA A 43 -29.45 -30.02 -20.86
CA ALA A 43 -28.01 -30.16 -20.71
C ALA A 43 -27.28 -28.88 -21.14
N GLU A 44 -27.66 -28.30 -22.28
CA GLU A 44 -27.13 -27.03 -22.77
C GLU A 44 -27.45 -25.87 -21.82
N ALA A 45 -28.70 -25.77 -21.34
CA ALA A 45 -29.09 -24.76 -20.35
C ALA A 45 -28.32 -24.92 -19.03
N GLY A 46 -28.07 -26.16 -18.59
CA GLY A 46 -27.23 -26.46 -17.44
C GLY A 46 -25.79 -25.99 -17.63
N HIS A 47 -25.21 -26.28 -18.79
CA HIS A 47 -23.85 -25.87 -19.13
C HIS A 47 -23.71 -24.35 -19.26
N ALA A 48 -24.66 -23.68 -19.92
CA ALA A 48 -24.70 -22.22 -20.03
C ALA A 48 -24.76 -21.55 -18.64
N ARG A 49 -25.59 -22.07 -17.72
CA ARG A 49 -25.67 -21.58 -16.34
C ARG A 49 -24.36 -21.80 -15.58
N GLN A 50 -23.67 -22.92 -15.79
CA GLN A 50 -22.36 -23.16 -15.18
C GLN A 50 -21.32 -22.16 -15.67
N LEU A 51 -21.26 -21.90 -16.97
CA LEU A 51 -20.33 -20.91 -17.55
C LEU A 51 -20.60 -19.49 -17.02
N LEU A 52 -21.88 -19.10 -16.91
CA LEU A 52 -22.24 -17.81 -16.32
C LEU A 52 -21.81 -17.70 -14.86
N ARG A 53 -22.05 -18.73 -14.05
CA ARG A 53 -21.60 -18.74 -12.64
C ARG A 53 -20.09 -18.65 -12.52
N LEU A 54 -19.36 -19.37 -13.37
CA LEU A 54 -17.90 -19.30 -13.39
C LEU A 54 -17.42 -17.90 -13.80
N ALA A 55 -18.04 -17.28 -14.82
CA ALA A 55 -17.72 -15.93 -15.23
C ALA A 55 -18.00 -14.90 -14.14
N GLU A 56 -19.15 -14.99 -13.47
CA GLU A 56 -19.50 -14.14 -12.32
C GLU A 56 -18.50 -14.31 -11.18
N GLN A 57 -18.16 -15.56 -10.82
CA GLN A 57 -17.15 -15.84 -9.80
C GLN A 57 -15.80 -15.20 -10.15
N ARG A 58 -15.33 -15.37 -11.39
CA ARG A 58 -14.08 -14.73 -11.86
C ARG A 58 -14.12 -13.21 -11.76
N LEU A 59 -15.22 -12.59 -12.14
CA LEU A 59 -15.38 -11.14 -12.04
C LEU A 59 -15.37 -10.68 -10.57
N THR A 60 -16.02 -11.40 -9.67
CA THR A 60 -16.01 -11.07 -8.24
C THR A 60 -14.63 -11.26 -7.61
N GLU A 61 -13.90 -12.31 -7.98
CA GLU A 61 -12.52 -12.55 -7.55
C GLU A 61 -11.59 -11.43 -8.03
N GLN A 62 -11.71 -11.04 -9.31
CA GLN A 62 -10.94 -9.94 -9.89
C GLN A 62 -11.27 -8.61 -9.22
N ALA A 63 -12.56 -8.30 -9.01
CA ALA A 63 -12.98 -7.08 -8.34
C ALA A 63 -12.49 -7.02 -6.88
N ALA A 64 -12.51 -8.14 -6.17
CA ALA A 64 -11.97 -8.22 -4.81
C ALA A 64 -10.45 -8.02 -4.77
N ALA A 65 -9.72 -8.63 -5.71
CA ALA A 65 -8.28 -8.44 -5.85
C ALA A 65 -7.95 -6.97 -6.17
N GLU A 66 -8.62 -6.38 -7.17
CA GLU A 66 -8.45 -4.96 -7.51
C GLU A 66 -8.75 -4.03 -6.33
N ALA A 67 -9.82 -4.29 -5.59
CA ALA A 67 -10.16 -3.50 -4.41
C ALA A 67 -9.06 -3.59 -3.32
N ALA A 68 -8.49 -4.78 -3.10
CA ALA A 68 -7.37 -4.96 -2.19
C ALA A 68 -6.12 -4.20 -2.68
N TYR A 69 -5.78 -4.29 -3.96
CA TYR A 69 -4.67 -3.53 -4.55
C TYR A 69 -4.86 -2.02 -4.43
N ARG A 70 -6.08 -1.50 -4.71
CA ARG A 70 -6.38 -0.08 -4.59
C ARG A 70 -6.21 0.42 -3.16
N ARG A 71 -6.70 -0.33 -2.17
CA ARG A 71 -6.53 0.01 -0.75
C ARG A 71 -5.06 0.09 -0.35
N LEU A 72 -4.25 -0.90 -0.72
CA LEU A 72 -2.80 -0.91 -0.44
C LEU A 72 -2.10 0.27 -1.13
N ASN A 73 -2.47 0.57 -2.37
CA ASN A 73 -1.89 1.67 -3.13
C ASN A 73 -2.26 3.04 -2.55
N GLU A 74 -3.52 3.24 -2.15
CA GLU A 74 -3.98 4.46 -1.47
C GLU A 74 -3.22 4.69 -0.15
N GLN A 75 -3.04 3.64 0.65
CA GLN A 75 -2.25 3.70 1.88
C GLN A 75 -0.79 4.06 1.62
N ALA A 76 -0.17 3.39 0.63
CA ALA A 76 1.20 3.69 0.22
C ALA A 76 1.36 5.14 -0.25
N HIS A 77 0.38 5.66 -1.03
CA HIS A 77 0.35 7.05 -1.46
C HIS A 77 0.22 8.02 -0.28
N GLN A 78 -0.66 7.76 0.68
CA GLN A 78 -0.84 8.61 1.85
C GLN A 78 0.43 8.69 2.69
N VAL A 79 1.07 7.55 3.00
CA VAL A 79 2.32 7.53 3.76
C VAL A 79 3.45 8.19 2.97
N GLY A 80 3.54 7.94 1.67
CA GLY A 80 4.53 8.59 0.80
C GLY A 80 4.39 10.11 0.76
N TRP A 81 3.16 10.62 0.69
CA TRP A 81 2.88 12.05 0.71
C TRP A 81 3.26 12.68 2.06
N ALA A 82 2.90 12.03 3.17
CA ALA A 82 3.25 12.48 4.50
C ALA A 82 4.78 12.51 4.70
N LEU A 83 5.50 11.48 4.25
CA LEU A 83 6.96 11.44 4.30
C LEU A 83 7.59 12.59 3.50
N LEU A 84 7.06 12.88 2.31
CA LEU A 84 7.55 13.98 1.49
C LEU A 84 7.33 15.35 2.16
N GLN A 85 6.17 15.56 2.78
CA GLN A 85 5.90 16.78 3.57
C GLN A 85 6.88 16.92 4.74
N THR A 86 7.05 15.86 5.53
CA THR A 86 7.97 15.87 6.66
C THR A 86 9.40 16.19 6.20
N ARG A 87 9.87 15.57 5.12
CA ARG A 87 11.20 15.85 4.56
C ARG A 87 11.36 17.32 4.16
N ARG A 88 10.37 17.90 3.47
CA ARG A 88 10.39 19.34 3.10
C ARG A 88 10.43 20.25 4.33
N GLN A 89 9.63 19.95 5.35
CA GLN A 89 9.62 20.72 6.60
C GLN A 89 10.98 20.64 7.31
N LEU A 90 11.55 19.44 7.42
CA LEU A 90 12.87 19.23 8.00
C LEU A 90 13.95 20.02 7.23
N GLU A 91 13.95 19.98 5.90
CA GLU A 91 14.89 20.76 5.10
C GLU A 91 14.77 22.27 5.33
N VAL A 92 13.55 22.80 5.45
CA VAL A 92 13.33 24.23 5.71
C VAL A 92 13.85 24.60 7.10
N THR A 93 13.51 23.83 8.13
CA THR A 93 13.99 24.05 9.50
C THR A 93 15.51 23.96 9.60
N GLN A 94 16.12 22.97 8.94
CA GLN A 94 17.57 22.79 8.93
C GLN A 94 18.27 23.97 8.23
N ARG A 95 17.74 24.46 7.10
CA ARG A 95 18.28 25.66 6.43
C ARG A 95 18.20 26.89 7.33
N GLN A 96 17.09 27.09 8.04
CA GLN A 96 16.92 28.20 8.99
C GLN A 96 17.90 28.12 10.16
N LEU A 97 18.15 26.92 10.69
CA LEU A 97 19.12 26.72 11.76
C LEU A 97 20.57 26.93 11.28
N LYS A 98 20.95 26.41 10.10
CA LYS A 98 22.29 26.62 9.52
C LYS A 98 22.60 28.10 9.28
N GLN A 99 21.61 28.90 8.88
CA GLN A 99 21.78 30.35 8.74
C GLN A 99 22.18 31.07 10.03
N ARG A 100 21.96 30.46 11.21
CA ARG A 100 22.30 31.05 12.52
C ARG A 100 23.72 30.73 12.98
N ILE A 101 24.43 29.81 12.32
CA ILE A 101 25.82 29.44 12.64
C ILE A 101 26.76 30.66 12.66
N PRO A 102 26.82 31.52 11.61
CA PRO A 102 27.73 32.66 11.61
C PRO A 102 27.41 33.68 12.71
N ASP A 103 26.14 33.86 13.07
CA ASP A 103 25.75 34.82 14.10
C ASP A 103 26.02 34.28 15.52
N ALA A 104 25.81 32.98 15.75
CA ALA A 104 26.15 32.33 17.02
C ALA A 104 27.66 32.35 17.29
N THR A 105 28.45 31.97 16.28
CA THR A 105 29.92 31.98 16.38
C THR A 105 30.48 33.40 16.53
N ARG A 106 29.89 34.40 15.87
CA ARG A 106 30.26 35.81 16.05
C ARG A 106 29.91 36.34 17.44
N THR A 107 28.73 35.99 17.97
CA THR A 107 28.27 36.45 19.30
C THR A 107 29.13 35.90 20.42
N ASP A 108 29.53 34.62 20.32
CA ASP A 108 30.43 34.00 21.28
C ASP A 108 31.83 34.64 21.25
N GLY A 109 32.31 34.95 20.04
CA GLY A 109 33.58 35.65 19.82
C GLY A 109 34.82 34.82 20.17
N PRO A 110 36.03 35.40 20.07
CA PRO A 110 37.30 34.68 20.25
C PRO A 110 37.64 34.36 21.72
N ARG A 111 36.78 34.77 22.67
CA ARG A 111 37.03 34.54 24.11
C ARG A 111 36.89 33.07 24.51
N PHE A 112 36.26 32.25 23.67
CA PHE A 112 36.10 30.81 23.88
C PHE A 112 37.05 30.04 22.96
N THR A 113 37.71 29.03 23.51
CA THR A 113 38.57 28.10 22.76
C THR A 113 37.80 26.94 22.12
N GLY A 114 36.46 27.00 22.13
CA GLY A 114 35.53 25.99 21.64
C GLY A 114 34.13 26.57 21.41
N LEU A 115 33.07 25.76 21.59
CA LEU A 115 31.69 26.26 21.50
C LEU A 115 31.38 27.19 22.67
N GLY A 116 31.13 28.47 22.39
CA GLY A 116 30.57 29.39 23.37
C GLY A 116 29.08 29.09 23.64
N PRO A 117 28.45 29.83 24.57
CA PRO A 117 27.10 29.54 25.03
C PRO A 117 26.03 29.57 23.93
N ASP A 118 26.13 30.48 22.96
CA ASP A 118 25.15 30.53 21.86
C ASP A 118 25.39 29.46 20.81
N SER A 119 26.65 29.16 20.50
CA SER A 119 27.03 28.02 19.66
C SER A 119 26.61 26.70 20.31
N LEU A 120 26.79 26.52 21.62
CA LEU A 120 26.36 25.31 22.34
C LEU A 120 24.83 25.15 22.33
N ARG A 121 24.09 26.26 22.42
CA ARG A 121 22.62 26.25 22.29
C ARG A 121 22.21 25.78 20.89
N LEU A 122 22.88 26.31 19.86
CA LEU A 122 22.60 25.94 18.48
C LEU A 122 22.99 24.48 18.19
N TYR A 123 24.11 24.00 18.74
CA TYR A 123 24.52 22.60 18.69
C TYR A 123 23.44 21.65 19.24
N ARG A 124 22.87 21.97 20.42
CA ARG A 124 21.76 21.20 21.01
C ARG A 124 20.52 21.20 20.11
N GLN A 125 20.21 22.33 19.49
CA GLN A 125 19.07 22.46 18.58
C GLN A 125 19.25 21.61 17.31
N PHE A 126 20.46 21.56 16.74
CA PHE A 126 20.76 20.69 15.61
C PHE A 126 20.55 19.21 15.93
N LEU A 127 20.90 18.79 17.15
CA LEU A 127 20.67 17.43 17.63
C LEU A 127 19.20 17.14 18.01
N GLY A 128 18.30 18.12 17.90
CA GLY A 128 16.88 17.96 18.18
C GLY A 128 16.49 18.12 19.66
N TYR A 129 17.41 18.58 20.52
CA TYR A 129 17.08 18.87 21.91
C TYR A 129 16.31 20.20 22.04
N PRO A 130 15.32 20.28 22.94
CA PRO A 130 14.56 21.49 23.15
C PRO A 130 15.45 22.60 23.73
N ALA A 131 15.19 23.84 23.31
CA ALA A 131 15.94 25.02 23.75
C ALA A 131 15.69 25.39 25.22
N SER A 132 14.67 24.81 25.87
CA SER A 132 14.21 25.14 27.23
C SER A 132 15.14 24.71 28.38
N GLY A 133 16.31 24.16 28.09
CA GLY A 133 17.37 23.91 29.08
C GLY A 133 18.16 25.15 29.51
N GLU A 134 17.58 26.35 29.41
CA GLU A 134 18.24 27.64 29.70
C GLU A 134 18.63 27.79 31.17
N ALA A 135 17.92 27.12 32.09
CA ALA A 135 18.21 27.14 33.52
C ALA A 135 19.30 26.13 33.95
N ASP A 136 19.63 25.15 33.09
CA ASP A 136 20.49 24.00 33.43
C ASP A 136 21.83 24.01 32.68
N LEU A 137 22.04 24.99 31.81
CA LEU A 137 23.34 25.23 31.22
C LEU A 137 24.17 26.04 32.23
N PRO A 138 25.28 25.49 32.76
CA PRO A 138 26.17 26.28 33.61
C PRO A 138 26.60 27.53 32.84
N ALA A 139 26.71 28.66 33.54
CA ALA A 139 27.26 29.87 32.96
C ALA A 139 28.61 29.51 32.31
N ALA A 140 28.70 29.68 30.99
CA ALA A 140 29.91 29.36 30.26
C ALA A 140 31.01 30.32 30.70
N ASP A 141 31.89 29.86 31.59
CA ASP A 141 33.14 30.52 31.87
C ASP A 141 34.00 30.45 30.60
N ALA A 142 34.60 31.57 30.21
CA ALA A 142 35.50 31.61 29.06
C ALA A 142 36.74 30.72 29.27
N GLY A 143 36.96 30.26 30.51
CA GLY A 143 38.11 29.45 30.89
C GLY A 143 39.42 30.22 30.70
N HIS A 144 40.54 29.54 30.89
CA HIS A 144 41.87 30.10 30.66
C HIS A 144 42.20 30.20 29.16
N ALA A 145 41.37 30.91 28.37
CA ALA A 145 41.60 31.15 26.95
C ALA A 145 43.00 31.78 26.69
N GLY A 146 43.55 32.51 27.67
CA GLY A 146 44.91 33.04 27.63
C GLY A 146 46.04 32.00 27.85
N GLU A 147 45.79 30.88 28.53
CA GLU A 147 46.80 29.82 28.76
C GLU A 147 46.80 28.78 27.65
N ALA A 148 45.65 28.50 27.03
CA ALA A 148 45.56 27.60 25.88
C ALA A 148 46.31 28.13 24.64
N ALA A 149 46.42 29.45 24.48
CA ALA A 149 47.22 30.09 23.44
C ALA A 149 48.74 29.84 23.60
N ALA A 150 49.19 29.42 24.80
CA ALA A 150 50.58 29.08 25.08
C ALA A 150 50.93 27.61 24.82
N ALA A 151 49.94 26.76 24.52
CA ALA A 151 50.19 25.38 24.10
C ALA A 151 50.71 25.37 22.66
N ALA A 152 51.90 24.81 22.45
CA ALA A 152 52.51 24.65 21.13
C ALA A 152 51.52 23.96 20.19
N GLY A 153 51.23 24.63 19.06
CA GLY A 153 50.15 24.31 18.14
C GLY A 153 50.07 22.83 17.79
N THR A 154 49.06 22.15 18.32
CA THR A 154 48.45 21.05 17.59
C THR A 154 47.71 21.66 16.41
N GLU A 155 47.83 21.04 15.23
CA GLU A 155 47.06 21.40 14.04
C GLU A 155 45.63 21.76 14.46
N ALA A 156 45.26 23.02 14.23
CA ALA A 156 44.12 23.65 14.89
C ALA A 156 42.90 22.73 14.89
N GLY A 157 42.35 22.44 16.07
CA GLY A 157 41.13 21.64 16.19
C GLY A 157 39.98 22.21 15.34
N LEU A 158 38.97 21.39 15.07
CA LEU A 158 37.77 21.80 14.31
C LEU A 158 37.23 23.13 14.84
N SER A 159 36.95 24.06 13.92
CA SER A 159 36.43 25.37 14.32
C SER A 159 35.03 25.21 14.94
N PRO A 160 34.57 26.16 15.78
CA PRO A 160 33.20 26.15 16.29
C PRO A 160 32.15 26.08 15.17
N ALA A 161 32.41 26.69 14.02
CA ALA A 161 31.53 26.60 12.86
C ALA A 161 31.50 25.19 12.25
N ASP A 162 32.66 24.53 12.13
CA ASP A 162 32.75 23.16 11.59
C ASP A 162 32.06 22.15 12.51
N LEU A 163 32.19 22.33 13.83
CA LEU A 163 31.48 21.51 14.82
C LEU A 163 29.95 21.67 14.71
N LEU A 164 29.48 22.90 14.45
CA LEU A 164 28.06 23.18 14.25
C LEU A 164 27.53 22.62 12.93
N GLU A 165 28.30 22.74 11.84
CA GLU A 165 27.94 22.12 10.56
C GLU A 165 27.87 20.60 10.67
N HIS A 166 28.85 19.98 11.34
CA HIS A 166 28.82 18.54 11.62
C HIS A 166 27.58 18.13 12.42
N ALA A 167 27.27 18.86 13.49
CA ALA A 167 26.08 18.60 14.31
C ALA A 167 24.78 18.76 13.50
N ALA A 168 24.73 19.76 12.60
CA ALA A 168 23.60 19.98 11.71
C ALA A 168 23.41 18.82 10.75
N ASP A 169 24.48 18.36 10.09
CA ASP A 169 24.44 17.24 9.16
C ASP A 169 24.06 15.92 9.86
N TYR A 170 24.66 15.67 11.02
CA TYR A 170 24.36 14.48 11.81
C TYR A 170 22.92 14.49 12.34
N GLY A 171 22.47 15.61 12.90
CA GLY A 171 21.10 15.79 13.37
C GLY A 171 20.07 15.64 12.24
N GLN A 172 20.37 16.19 11.07
CA GLN A 172 19.54 16.00 9.87
C GLN A 172 19.45 14.52 9.47
N TRP A 173 20.57 13.79 9.48
CA TRP A 173 20.58 12.36 9.18
C TRP A 173 19.70 11.56 10.17
N CYS A 174 19.84 11.82 11.47
CA CYS A 174 19.01 11.19 12.50
C CYS A 174 17.51 11.45 12.28
N GLN A 175 17.12 12.70 12.00
CA GLN A 175 15.72 13.06 11.74
C GLN A 175 15.18 12.43 10.45
N GLN A 176 16.00 12.33 9.40
CA GLN A 176 15.62 11.65 8.16
C GLN A 176 15.45 10.14 8.36
N LEU A 177 16.29 9.53 9.20
CA LEU A 177 16.18 8.12 9.55
C LEU A 177 14.90 7.85 10.34
N ASP A 178 14.61 8.69 11.34
CA ASP A 178 13.38 8.60 12.13
C ASP A 178 12.11 8.76 11.28
N ALA A 179 12.11 9.73 10.36
CA ALA A 179 11.00 9.93 9.42
C ALA A 179 10.79 8.70 8.52
N GLN A 180 11.87 8.06 8.05
CA GLN A 180 11.80 6.85 7.23
C GLN A 180 11.30 5.65 8.04
N LEU A 181 11.82 5.46 9.26
CA LEU A 181 11.39 4.39 10.15
C LEU A 181 9.91 4.55 10.51
N SER A 182 9.48 5.76 10.85
CA SER A 182 8.08 6.07 11.13
C SER A 182 7.17 5.78 9.94
N ALA A 183 7.60 6.12 8.72
CA ALA A 183 6.86 5.79 7.50
C ALA A 183 6.76 4.27 7.29
N TYR A 184 7.87 3.55 7.47
CA TYR A 184 7.91 2.09 7.39
C TYR A 184 6.96 1.43 8.40
N LEU A 185 7.01 1.86 9.66
CA LEU A 185 6.12 1.35 10.71
C LEU A 185 4.65 1.60 10.38
N ARG A 186 4.29 2.77 9.84
CA ARG A 186 2.90 3.07 9.43
C ARG A 186 2.41 2.17 8.29
N LEU A 187 3.28 1.88 7.32
CA LEU A 187 2.94 0.96 6.24
C LEU A 187 2.65 -0.44 6.80
N HIS A 188 3.50 -0.95 7.70
CA HIS A 188 3.35 -2.29 8.25
C HIS A 188 2.26 -2.42 9.32
N ALA A 189 2.05 -1.42 10.16
CA ALA A 189 0.95 -1.39 11.13
C ALA A 189 -0.42 -1.35 10.44
N ALA A 190 -0.52 -0.76 9.25
CA ALA A 190 -1.73 -0.82 8.42
C ALA A 190 -1.91 -2.19 7.72
N THR A 191 -0.85 -3.01 7.65
CA THR A 191 -0.86 -4.32 6.99
C THR A 191 -1.21 -5.45 7.96
N GLU A 192 -1.02 -5.29 9.28
CA GLU A 192 -1.52 -6.24 10.28
C GLU A 192 -3.04 -6.06 10.44
N PRO A 193 -3.89 -6.99 9.94
CA PRO A 193 -5.30 -6.94 10.26
C PRO A 193 -5.45 -7.18 11.76
N GLU A 194 -6.28 -6.37 12.40
CA GLU A 194 -6.81 -6.57 13.75
C GLU A 194 -7.32 -8.03 13.87
N VAL A 195 -6.49 -8.94 14.38
CA VAL A 195 -6.90 -10.29 14.77
C VAL A 195 -7.73 -10.10 16.03
N ARG A 196 -9.02 -9.84 15.83
CA ARG A 196 -10.00 -9.71 16.90
C ARG A 196 -10.29 -11.13 17.46
N PRO A 197 -10.13 -11.38 18.77
CA PRO A 197 -10.43 -12.68 19.38
C PRO A 197 -11.93 -13.02 19.34
#